data_AF-A0A1J1HBG8-F1
#
_entry.id   AF-A0A1J1HBG8-F1
#
_cell.length_a   1.000
_cell.length_b   1.000
_cell.length_c   1.000
_cell.angle_alpha   90.00
_cell.angle_beta   90.00
_cell.angle_gamma   90.00
#
_symmetry.space_group_name_H-M   'P 1'
#
loop_
_entity.id
_entity.type
_entity.pdbx_description
1 polymer ?
#
loop_
_entity_poly.entity_id
_entity_poly.type
_entity_poly.pdbx_seq_one_letter_code
_entity_poly.pdbx_strand_id
1 'polypeptide(L)'
;MSSFKFLSTRVTAFILYLIPLIYSFIVLFFGFIEYKQKRTYNLLILCILYGVVIILICLVGCHGVIKENATSIRSTVVLLIVNNIIMTILITFLLIDILNSPHIVTIHKASKFLQFIVQNKKVGLFFCSLVYLLIFFSFCFMWTIGDYLAHLDAKLCLDDLRKSHDFIKSKKKSNSGNNNTEENEFLIKV
;
A
#
# COMPACT_ATOMS: atom_id res chain seq x y z
N MET A 1 24.89 11.20 -6.80
CA MET A 1 24.53 9.81 -6.42
C MET A 1 23.19 9.68 -5.65
N SER A 2 22.67 10.73 -5.02
CA SER A 2 21.37 10.70 -4.29
C SER A 2 20.13 10.68 -5.20
N SER A 3 20.15 11.39 -6.32
CA SER A 3 19.00 11.51 -7.24
C SER A 3 18.57 10.17 -7.87
N PHE A 4 19.53 9.34 -8.30
CA PHE A 4 19.23 8.02 -8.88
C PHE A 4 18.66 7.03 -7.87
N LYS A 5 19.13 7.04 -6.61
CA LYS A 5 18.56 6.21 -5.54
C LYS A 5 17.12 6.62 -5.23
N PHE A 6 16.82 7.93 -5.25
CA PHE A 6 15.49 8.45 -4.98
C PHE A 6 14.48 8.15 -6.10
N LEU A 7 14.93 8.20 -7.36
CA LEU A 7 14.10 7.79 -8.50
C LEU A 7 13.86 6.28 -8.49
N SER A 8 14.89 5.48 -8.17
CA SER A 8 14.79 4.03 -8.04
C SER A 8 13.80 3.62 -6.94
N THR A 9 13.84 4.25 -5.76
CA THR A 9 12.91 3.93 -4.67
C THR A 9 11.47 4.34 -4.97
N ARG A 10 11.25 5.45 -5.69
CA ARG A 10 9.92 5.83 -6.19
C ARG A 10 9.35 4.83 -7.19
N VAL A 11 10.18 4.37 -8.12
CA VAL A 11 9.78 3.36 -9.11
C VAL A 11 9.46 2.03 -8.40
N THR A 12 10.29 1.61 -7.45
CA THR A 12 10.02 0.40 -6.65
C THR A 12 8.73 0.53 -5.83
N ALA A 13 8.47 1.69 -5.21
CA ALA A 13 7.23 1.93 -4.49
C ALA A 13 6.00 1.89 -5.42
N PHE A 14 6.12 2.41 -6.65
CA PHE A 14 5.06 2.33 -7.65
C PHE A 14 4.80 0.89 -8.13
N ILE A 15 5.87 0.11 -8.36
CA ILE A 15 5.79 -1.31 -8.73
C ILE A 15 5.10 -2.11 -7.61
N LEU A 16 5.34 -1.79 -6.33
CA LEU A 16 4.65 -2.45 -5.24
C LEU A 16 3.13 -2.28 -5.32
N TYR A 17 2.62 -1.08 -5.62
CA TYR A 17 1.18 -0.88 -5.76
C TYR A 17 0.58 -1.52 -7.02
N LEU A 18 1.41 -1.85 -8.02
CA LEU A 18 0.99 -2.54 -9.24
C LEU A 18 0.63 -4.01 -8.98
N ILE A 19 1.38 -4.68 -8.09
CA ILE A 19 1.19 -6.12 -7.79
C ILE A 19 -0.21 -6.40 -7.20
N PRO A 20 -0.67 -5.73 -6.12
CA PRO A 20 -2.03 -5.86 -5.58
C PRO A 20 -3.12 -5.45 -6.57
N LEU A 21 -2.83 -4.52 -7.48
CA LEU A 21 -3.73 -4.12 -8.56
C LEU A 21 -3.99 -5.30 -9.51
N ILE A 22 -2.95 -6.02 -9.91
CA ILE A 22 -3.06 -7.22 -10.75
C ILE A 22 -3.92 -8.28 -10.05
N TYR A 23 -3.68 -8.52 -8.76
CA TYR A 23 -4.50 -9.45 -7.98
C TYR A 23 -5.97 -9.03 -7.88
N SER A 24 -6.24 -7.75 -7.65
CA SER A 24 -7.59 -7.22 -7.59
C SER A 24 -8.33 -7.43 -8.92
N PHE A 25 -7.67 -7.19 -10.05
CA PHE A 25 -8.25 -7.47 -11.37
C PHE A 25 -8.56 -8.95 -11.58
N ILE A 26 -7.69 -9.85 -11.15
CA ILE A 26 -7.94 -11.30 -11.22
C ILE A 26 -9.16 -11.68 -10.39
N VAL A 27 -9.29 -11.14 -9.17
CA VAL A 27 -10.45 -11.40 -8.29
C VAL A 27 -11.75 -10.82 -8.84
N LEU A 28 -11.72 -9.62 -9.43
CA LEU A 28 -12.88 -9.03 -10.10
C LEU A 28 -13.32 -9.88 -11.30
N PHE A 29 -12.37 -10.28 -12.15
CA PHE A 29 -12.63 -11.14 -13.30
C PHE A 29 -13.25 -12.48 -12.88
N PHE A 30 -12.72 -13.06 -11.80
CA PHE A 30 -13.29 -14.27 -11.19
C PHE A 30 -14.75 -14.06 -10.75
N GLY A 31 -15.04 -12.98 -10.02
CA GLY A 31 -16.40 -12.64 -9.60
C GLY A 31 -17.37 -12.51 -10.78
N PHE A 32 -16.96 -11.85 -11.86
CA PHE A 32 -17.78 -11.67 -13.07
C PHE A 32 -18.06 -12.99 -13.80
N ILE A 33 -17.06 -13.86 -13.96
CA ILE A 33 -17.26 -15.19 -14.57
C ILE A 33 -18.25 -16.01 -13.74
N GLU A 34 -18.11 -15.99 -12.42
CA GLU A 34 -18.95 -16.78 -11.52
C GLU A 34 -20.42 -16.30 -11.53
N TYR A 35 -20.64 -14.98 -11.55
CA TYR A 35 -21.97 -14.41 -11.68
C TYR A 35 -22.69 -14.91 -12.94
N LYS A 36 -21.99 -14.90 -14.08
CA LYS A 36 -22.54 -15.35 -15.37
C LYS A 36 -22.94 -16.83 -15.34
N GLN A 37 -22.28 -17.64 -14.51
CA GLN A 37 -22.45 -19.09 -14.52
C GLN A 37 -23.43 -19.64 -13.48
N LYS A 38 -23.57 -18.99 -12.30
CA LYS A 38 -24.41 -19.50 -11.20
C LYS A 38 -25.47 -18.53 -10.66
N ARG A 39 -25.53 -17.28 -11.13
CA ARG A 39 -26.39 -16.21 -10.56
C ARG A 39 -26.22 -16.03 -9.04
N THR A 40 -25.06 -16.37 -8.48
CA THR A 40 -24.76 -16.15 -7.06
C THR A 40 -24.37 -14.69 -6.82
N TYR A 41 -25.37 -13.85 -6.52
CA TYR A 41 -25.18 -12.42 -6.30
C TYR A 41 -24.26 -12.10 -5.11
N ASN A 42 -24.32 -12.87 -4.02
CA ASN A 42 -23.56 -12.57 -2.80
C ASN A 42 -22.04 -12.65 -3.01
N LEU A 43 -21.55 -13.66 -3.73
CA LEU A 43 -20.13 -13.80 -4.00
C LEU A 43 -19.62 -12.72 -4.98
N LEU A 44 -20.42 -12.36 -5.98
CA LEU A 44 -20.11 -11.26 -6.89
C LEU A 44 -19.94 -9.94 -6.10
N ILE A 45 -20.90 -9.62 -5.23
CA ILE A 45 -20.86 -8.40 -4.42
C ILE A 45 -19.60 -8.38 -3.56
N LEU A 46 -19.24 -9.50 -2.94
CA LEU A 46 -18.05 -9.61 -2.09
C LEU A 46 -16.76 -9.43 -2.91
N CYS A 47 -16.65 -10.08 -4.07
CA CYS A 47 -15.50 -9.92 -4.97
C CYS A 47 -15.38 -8.49 -5.53
N ILE A 48 -16.50 -7.86 -5.90
CA ILE A 48 -16.52 -6.47 -6.37
C ILE A 48 -16.07 -5.54 -5.25
N LEU A 49 -16.67 -5.66 -4.06
CA LEU A 49 -16.38 -4.78 -2.93
C LEU A 49 -14.90 -4.92 -2.52
N TYR A 50 -14.41 -6.15 -2.40
CA TYR A 50 -13.01 -6.42 -2.10
C TYR A 50 -12.05 -5.87 -3.18
N GLY A 51 -12.34 -6.12 -4.45
CA GLY A 51 -11.52 -5.65 -5.56
C GLY A 51 -11.47 -4.12 -5.65
N VAL A 52 -12.62 -3.45 -5.53
CA VAL A 52 -12.73 -1.99 -5.52
C VAL A 52 -11.96 -1.37 -4.35
N VAL A 53 -12.09 -1.94 -3.15
CA VAL A 53 -11.34 -1.46 -1.97
C VAL A 53 -9.84 -1.53 -2.21
N ILE A 54 -9.32 -2.64 -2.77
CA ILE A 54 -7.89 -2.76 -3.10
C ILE A 54 -7.47 -1.73 -4.14
N ILE A 55 -8.28 -1.52 -5.19
CA ILE A 55 -7.98 -0.52 -6.22
C ILE A 55 -7.88 0.87 -5.59
N LEU A 56 -8.82 1.23 -4.71
CA LEU A 56 -8.80 2.52 -4.00
C LEU A 56 -7.54 2.66 -3.13
N ILE A 57 -7.15 1.62 -2.39
CA ILE A 57 -5.92 1.61 -1.58
C ILE A 57 -4.70 1.84 -2.47
N CYS A 58 -4.63 1.16 -3.62
CA CYS A 58 -3.52 1.31 -4.57
C CYS A 58 -3.48 2.71 -5.18
N LEU A 59 -4.63 3.30 -5.53
CA LEU A 59 -4.70 4.66 -6.06
C LEU A 59 -4.26 5.70 -5.01
N VAL A 60 -4.71 5.57 -3.77
CA VAL A 60 -4.29 6.43 -2.65
C VAL A 60 -2.79 6.26 -2.38
N GLY A 61 -2.28 5.04 -2.47
CA GLY A 61 -0.85 4.73 -2.31
C GLY A 61 0.00 5.38 -3.40
N CYS A 62 -0.38 5.19 -4.67
CA CYS A 62 0.27 5.83 -5.82
C CYS A 62 0.25 7.36 -5.71
N HIS A 63 -0.90 7.95 -5.34
CA HIS A 63 -1.01 9.39 -5.12
C HIS A 63 -0.10 9.87 -3.96
N GLY A 64 0.00 9.08 -2.88
CA GLY A 64 0.93 9.33 -1.77
C GLY A 64 2.39 9.33 -2.20
N VAL A 65 2.79 8.40 -3.07
CA VAL A 65 4.16 8.34 -3.63
C VAL A 65 4.45 9.56 -4.52
N ILE A 66 3.50 9.95 -5.38
CA ILE A 66 3.65 11.11 -6.28
C ILE A 66 3.78 12.41 -5.47
N LYS A 67 2.90 12.63 -4.49
CA LYS A 67 2.91 13.86 -3.67
C LYS A 67 3.87 13.84 -2.49
N GLU A 68 4.70 12.80 -2.34
CA GLU A 68 5.60 12.64 -1.19
C GLU A 68 4.87 12.76 0.17
N ASN A 69 3.62 12.29 0.24
CA ASN A 69 2.81 12.38 1.45
C ASN A 69 3.02 11.14 2.34
N ALA A 70 3.86 11.29 3.37
CA ALA A 70 4.20 10.22 4.32
C ALA A 70 2.97 9.58 4.97
N THR A 71 1.97 10.38 5.34
CA THR A 71 0.76 9.89 6.01
C THR A 71 -0.05 8.97 5.11
N SER A 72 -0.16 9.32 3.83
CA SER A 72 -0.88 8.52 2.81
C SER A 72 -0.16 7.21 2.52
N ILE A 73 1.17 7.22 2.48
CA ILE A 73 1.98 6.01 2.27
C ILE A 73 1.88 5.10 3.51
N ARG A 74 1.98 5.66 4.72
CA ARG A 74 1.92 4.89 5.96
C ARG A 74 0.60 4.13 6.13
N SER A 75 -0.53 4.78 5.84
CA SER A 75 -1.85 4.13 5.96
C SER A 75 -2.06 3.04 4.91
N THR A 76 -1.62 3.27 3.67
CA THR A 76 -1.81 2.33 2.57
C THR A 76 -0.90 1.10 2.68
N VAL A 77 0.32 1.24 3.23
CA VAL A 77 1.22 0.10 3.49
C VAL A 77 0.62 -0.87 4.51
N VAL A 78 0.04 -0.37 5.61
CA VAL A 78 -0.62 -1.23 6.60
C VAL A 78 -1.78 -1.99 5.98
N LEU A 79 -2.61 -1.32 5.18
CA LEU A 79 -3.72 -1.94 4.46
C LEU A 79 -3.24 -3.02 3.46
N LEU A 80 -2.12 -2.78 2.78
CA LEU A 80 -1.50 -3.77 1.90
C LEU A 80 -0.97 -4.98 2.65
N ILE A 81 -0.36 -4.79 3.83
CA ILE A 81 0.11 -5.90 4.69
C ILE A 81 -1.07 -6.78 5.08
N VAL A 82 -2.15 -6.18 5.59
CA VAL A 82 -3.36 -6.92 5.97
C VAL A 82 -3.95 -7.64 4.76
N ASN A 83 -3.97 -7.01 3.60
CA ASN A 83 -4.46 -7.62 2.36
C ASN A 83 -3.64 -8.86 1.96
N ASN A 84 -2.31 -8.76 2.00
CA ASN A 84 -1.43 -9.88 1.70
C ASN A 84 -1.62 -11.05 2.69
N ILE A 85 -1.83 -10.76 3.98
CA ILE A 85 -2.13 -11.79 4.99
C ILE A 85 -3.45 -12.52 4.66
N ILE A 86 -4.52 -11.77 4.37
CA ILE A 86 -5.81 -12.35 3.99
C ILE A 86 -5.67 -13.23 2.74
N MET A 87 -4.99 -12.74 1.71
CA MET A 87 -4.75 -13.50 0.48
C MET A 87 -3.92 -14.77 0.73
N THR A 88 -2.92 -14.69 1.62
CA THR A 88 -2.13 -15.86 2.03
C THR A 88 -3.02 -16.92 2.68
N ILE A 89 -3.91 -16.52 3.58
CA ILE A 89 -4.86 -17.43 4.23
C ILE A 89 -5.78 -18.08 3.18
N LEU A 90 -6.35 -17.28 2.27
CA LEU A 90 -7.25 -17.78 1.21
C LEU A 90 -6.56 -18.77 0.27
N ILE A 91 -5.34 -18.46 -0.19
CA ILE A 91 -4.60 -19.36 -1.09
C ILE A 91 -4.11 -20.62 -0.36
N THR A 92 -3.82 -20.53 0.95
CA THR A 92 -3.50 -21.70 1.78
C THR A 92 -4.70 -22.63 1.89
N PHE A 93 -5.90 -22.08 2.14
CA PHE A 93 -7.13 -22.88 2.14
C PHE A 93 -7.37 -23.55 0.78
N LEU A 94 -7.18 -22.82 -0.32
CA LEU A 94 -7.31 -23.39 -1.66
C LEU A 94 -6.26 -24.51 -1.91
N LEU A 95 -5.01 -24.31 -1.47
CA LEU A 95 -3.95 -25.31 -1.62
C LEU A 95 -4.26 -26.59 -0.83
N ILE A 96 -4.71 -26.45 0.42
CA ILE A 96 -5.14 -27.59 1.25
C ILE A 96 -6.28 -28.34 0.57
N ASP A 97 -7.25 -27.62 0.00
CA ASP A 97 -8.38 -28.23 -0.70
C ASP A 97 -7.96 -28.94 -2.00
N ILE A 98 -6.93 -28.47 -2.70
CA ILE A 98 -6.37 -29.16 -3.88
C ILE A 98 -5.61 -30.43 -3.47
N LEU A 99 -4.88 -30.39 -2.35
CA LEU A 99 -4.03 -31.50 -1.89
C LEU A 99 -4.85 -32.63 -1.25
N ASN A 100 -5.84 -32.28 -0.42
CA ASN A 100 -6.67 -33.25 0.29
C ASN A 100 -7.92 -33.62 -0.51
N SER A 101 -8.24 -34.92 -0.52
CA SER A 101 -9.50 -35.44 -1.04
C SER A 101 -10.32 -36.01 0.12
N PRO A 102 -11.64 -35.77 0.19
CA PRO A 102 -12.48 -35.17 -0.86
C PRO A 102 -12.42 -33.64 -0.88
N HIS A 103 -12.44 -33.08 -2.09
CA HIS A 103 -12.41 -31.63 -2.28
C HIS A 103 -13.69 -31.01 -1.72
N ILE A 104 -13.55 -30.15 -0.71
CA ILE A 104 -14.68 -29.45 -0.06
C ILE A 104 -15.43 -28.62 -1.10
N VAL A 105 -14.71 -28.08 -2.09
CA VAL A 105 -15.23 -27.32 -3.24
C VAL A 105 -16.12 -28.15 -4.17
N THR A 106 -15.85 -29.45 -4.35
CA THR A 106 -16.73 -30.33 -5.16
C THR A 106 -17.94 -30.78 -4.34
N ILE A 107 -17.79 -31.02 -3.04
CA ILE A 107 -18.90 -31.38 -2.13
C ILE A 107 -19.89 -30.23 -1.97
N HIS A 108 -19.43 -29.00 -1.82
CA HIS A 108 -20.29 -27.81 -1.65
C HIS A 108 -20.84 -27.25 -2.97
N LYS A 109 -20.64 -27.95 -4.10
CA LYS A 109 -21.01 -27.44 -5.45
C LYS A 109 -20.53 -25.99 -5.64
N ALA A 110 -19.27 -25.67 -5.32
CA ALA A 110 -18.68 -24.35 -5.57
C ALA A 110 -18.40 -24.13 -7.07
N SER A 111 -18.01 -22.91 -7.48
CA SER A 111 -17.96 -22.46 -8.90
C SER A 111 -17.34 -23.48 -9.87
N LYS A 112 -17.86 -23.59 -11.10
CA LYS A 112 -17.33 -24.55 -12.09
C LYS A 112 -15.85 -24.27 -12.43
N PHE A 113 -15.40 -23.03 -12.27
CA PHE A 113 -13.99 -22.65 -12.45
C PHE A 113 -13.14 -23.08 -11.26
N LEU A 114 -13.63 -22.89 -10.02
CA LEU A 114 -12.96 -23.38 -8.82
C LEU A 114 -12.89 -24.91 -8.83
N GLN A 115 -13.98 -25.57 -9.25
CA GLN A 115 -14.01 -27.02 -9.48
C GLN A 115 -13.04 -27.45 -10.58
N PHE A 116 -12.88 -26.68 -11.67
CA PHE A 116 -11.90 -26.96 -12.71
C PHE A 116 -10.46 -26.84 -12.20
N ILE A 117 -10.15 -25.81 -11.41
CA ILE A 117 -8.85 -25.60 -10.77
C ILE A 117 -8.53 -26.73 -9.79
N VAL A 118 -9.51 -27.14 -8.98
CA VAL A 118 -9.33 -28.16 -7.95
C VAL A 118 -9.30 -29.58 -8.55
N GLN A 119 -10.09 -29.86 -9.59
CA GLN A 119 -10.05 -31.14 -10.32
C GLN A 119 -8.74 -31.32 -11.08
N ASN A 120 -8.23 -30.27 -11.73
CA ASN A 120 -6.96 -30.31 -12.43
C ASN A 120 -5.81 -29.94 -11.51
N LYS A 121 -5.35 -30.90 -10.68
CA LYS A 121 -4.26 -30.71 -9.70
C LYS A 121 -3.05 -29.92 -10.23
N LYS A 122 -2.60 -30.19 -11.46
CA LYS A 122 -1.45 -29.48 -12.07
C LYS A 122 -1.73 -27.98 -12.27
N VAL A 123 -2.93 -27.63 -12.75
CA VAL A 123 -3.34 -26.24 -13.00
C VAL A 123 -3.56 -25.51 -11.69
N GLY A 124 -4.20 -26.16 -10.70
CA GLY A 124 -4.39 -25.59 -9.37
C GLY A 124 -3.09 -25.35 -8.62
N LEU A 125 -2.14 -26.31 -8.66
CA LEU A 125 -0.81 -26.12 -8.07
C LEU A 125 -0.04 -24.98 -8.75
N PHE A 126 -0.10 -24.88 -10.08
CA PHE A 126 0.54 -23.79 -10.81
C PHE A 126 -0.05 -22.43 -10.44
N PHE A 127 -1.38 -22.33 -10.35
CA PHE A 127 -2.08 -21.12 -9.93
C PHE A 127 -1.69 -20.72 -8.50
N CYS A 128 -1.76 -21.64 -7.54
CA CYS A 128 -1.36 -21.37 -6.16
C CYS A 128 0.12 -20.96 -6.08
N SER A 129 1.01 -21.63 -6.79
CA SER A 129 2.44 -21.28 -6.82
C SER A 129 2.67 -19.87 -7.35
N LEU A 130 1.96 -19.47 -8.41
CA LEU A 130 2.09 -18.14 -9.01
C LEU A 130 1.61 -17.05 -8.05
N VAL A 131 0.48 -17.27 -7.37
CA VAL A 131 -0.05 -16.34 -6.35
C VAL A 131 0.88 -16.28 -5.13
N TYR A 132 1.41 -17.40 -4.65
CA TYR A 132 2.41 -17.38 -3.58
C TYR A 132 3.65 -16.57 -3.95
N LEU A 133 4.11 -16.72 -5.19
CA LEU A 133 5.29 -16.04 -5.68
C LEU A 133 5.09 -14.52 -5.77
N LEU A 134 3.94 -14.01 -6.24
CA LEU A 134 3.74 -12.55 -6.16
C LEU A 134 3.39 -12.04 -4.75
N ILE A 135 2.83 -12.85 -3.85
CA ILE A 135 2.72 -12.47 -2.42
C ILE A 135 4.12 -12.32 -1.82
N PHE A 136 5.02 -13.26 -2.08
CA PHE A 136 6.41 -13.21 -1.63
C PHE A 136 7.09 -11.94 -2.15
N PHE A 137 6.98 -11.65 -3.45
CA PHE A 137 7.52 -10.40 -4.00
C PHE A 137 6.89 -9.16 -3.34
N SER A 138 5.58 -9.16 -3.08
CA SER A 138 4.89 -8.06 -2.39
C SER A 138 5.48 -7.82 -0.99
N PHE A 139 5.80 -8.87 -0.23
CA PHE A 139 6.49 -8.74 1.06
C PHE A 139 7.93 -8.25 0.92
N CYS A 140 8.69 -8.73 -0.08
CA CYS A 140 10.04 -8.24 -0.32
C CYS A 140 10.07 -6.73 -0.62
N PHE A 141 9.13 -6.26 -1.45
CA PHE A 141 9.04 -4.85 -1.82
C PHE A 141 8.48 -3.97 -0.67
N MET A 142 7.70 -4.52 0.26
CA MET A 142 7.27 -3.79 1.46
C MET A 142 8.44 -3.35 2.32
N TRP A 143 9.48 -4.19 2.45
CA TRP A 143 10.70 -3.82 3.15
C TRP A 143 11.32 -2.55 2.56
N THR A 144 11.40 -2.46 1.23
CA THR A 144 11.92 -1.29 0.52
C THR A 144 11.06 -0.03 0.72
N ILE A 145 9.74 -0.17 0.87
CA ILE A 145 8.89 0.98 1.23
C ILE A 145 9.11 1.41 2.67
N GLY A 146 9.36 0.49 3.61
CA GLY A 146 9.72 0.83 4.99
C GLY A 146 10.91 1.79 5.04
N ASP A 147 11.97 1.47 4.29
CA ASP A 147 13.16 2.31 4.17
C ASP A 147 12.84 3.67 3.52
N TYR A 148 11.99 3.68 2.48
CA TYR A 148 11.55 4.93 1.84
C TYR A 148 10.75 5.82 2.80
N LEU A 149 9.84 5.23 3.59
CA LEU A 149 9.03 5.95 4.56
C LEU A 149 9.91 6.54 5.67
N ALA A 150 10.88 5.78 6.18
CA ALA A 150 11.84 6.26 7.16
C ALA A 150 12.66 7.45 6.63
N HIS A 151 13.11 7.39 5.37
CA HIS A 151 13.80 8.51 4.74
C HIS A 151 12.89 9.75 4.58
N LEU A 152 11.62 9.54 4.24
CA LEU A 152 10.65 10.61 4.07
C LEU A 152 10.32 11.30 5.41
N ASP A 153 10.16 10.52 6.48
CA ASP A 153 9.93 11.02 7.83
C ASP A 153 11.16 11.81 8.34
N ALA A 154 12.38 11.35 8.05
CA ALA A 154 13.60 12.08 8.38
C ALA A 154 13.68 13.44 7.65
N LYS A 155 13.28 13.49 6.37
CA LYS A 155 13.23 14.73 5.59
C LYS A 155 12.22 15.73 6.17
N LEU A 156 11.02 15.26 6.51
CA LEU A 156 9.98 16.09 7.13
C LEU A 156 10.43 16.66 8.49
N CYS A 157 11.06 15.83 9.33
CA CYS A 157 11.60 16.27 10.62
C CYS A 157 12.69 17.34 10.46
N LEU A 158 13.60 17.18 9.50
CA LEU A 158 14.63 18.18 9.20
C LEU A 158 14.03 19.50 8.68
N ASP A 159 13.00 19.44 7.84
CA ASP A 159 12.33 20.64 7.33
C ASP A 159 11.57 21.39 8.44
N ASP A 160 10.94 20.67 9.38
CA ASP A 160 10.28 21.26 10.55
C ASP A 160 11.30 21.89 11.51
N LEU A 161 12.43 21.23 11.76
CA LEU A 161 13.54 21.79 12.54
C LEU A 161 14.11 23.05 11.88
N ARG A 162 14.27 23.05 10.55
CA ARG A 162 14.74 24.21 9.78
C ARG A 162 13.76 25.38 9.87
N LYS A 163 12.47 25.13 9.68
CA LYS A 163 11.43 26.17 9.83
C LYS A 163 11.38 26.73 11.25
N SER A 164 11.47 25.87 12.27
CA SER A 164 11.52 26.28 13.68
C SER A 164 12.76 27.15 13.95
N HIS A 165 13.93 26.73 13.47
CA HIS A 165 15.16 27.51 13.60
C HIS A 165 15.06 28.87 12.90
N ASP A 166 14.51 28.92 11.67
CA ASP A 166 14.34 30.17 10.93
C ASP A 166 13.32 31.10 11.61
N PHE A 167 12.26 30.55 12.21
CA PHE A 167 11.30 31.29 13.03
C PHE A 167 11.94 31.86 14.31
N ILE A 168 12.78 31.09 15.00
CA ILE A 168 13.53 31.56 16.17
C ILE A 168 14.51 32.67 15.77
N LYS A 169 15.20 32.51 14.64
CA LYS A 169 16.14 33.51 14.11
C LYS A 169 15.44 34.79 13.70
N SER A 170 14.28 34.70 13.05
CA SER A 170 13.48 35.87 12.68
C SER A 170 12.92 36.59 13.92
N LYS A 171 12.42 35.84 14.91
CA LYS A 171 11.96 36.39 16.19
C LYS A 171 13.09 37.08 16.97
N LYS A 172 14.29 36.50 16.98
CA LYS A 172 15.48 37.11 17.62
C LYS A 172 15.91 38.40 16.91
N LYS A 173 15.83 38.47 15.57
CA LYS A 173 16.07 39.71 14.80
C LYS A 173 15.01 40.77 15.08
N SER A 174 13.73 40.39 15.18
CA SER A 174 12.64 41.32 15.50
C SER A 174 12.77 41.91 16.90
N ASN A 175 13.13 41.11 17.91
CA ASN A 175 13.34 41.61 19.27
C ASN A 175 14.62 42.46 19.41
N SER A 176 15.67 42.17 18.64
CA SER A 176 16.88 43.01 18.61
C SER A 176 16.65 44.39 18.00
N GLY A 177 15.62 44.56 17.16
CA GLY A 177 15.25 45.86 16.59
C GLY A 177 14.49 46.76 17.58
N ASN A 178 13.78 46.17 18.56
CA ASN A 178 13.00 46.94 19.53
C ASN A 178 13.87 47.52 20.66
N ASN A 179 14.93 46.81 21.08
CA ASN A 179 15.81 47.29 22.16
C ASN A 179 16.70 48.47 21.76
N ASN A 180 16.97 48.66 20.46
CA ASN A 180 17.79 49.78 19.99
C ASN A 180 17.01 51.10 19.83
N THR A 181 15.68 51.05 19.88
CA THR A 181 14.83 52.25 19.79
C THR A 181 14.61 52.86 21.19
N GLU A 182 14.54 52.03 22.24
CA GLU A 182 14.34 52.51 23.61
C GLU A 182 15.60 53.16 24.22
N GLU A 183 16.82 52.76 23.83
CA GLU A 183 18.05 53.43 24.30
C GLU A 183 18.24 54.83 23.67
N ASN A 184 17.68 55.07 22.48
CA ASN A 184 17.79 56.37 21.80
C ASN A 184 16.73 57.39 22.25
N GLU A 185 15.62 56.95 22.85
CA GLU A 185 14.61 57.86 23.43
C GLU A 185 15.00 58.42 24.80
N PHE A 186 15.86 57.71 25.56
CA PHE A 186 16.34 58.20 26.86
C PHE A 186 17.52 59.18 26.78
N LEU A 187 18.17 59.32 25.61
CA LEU A 187 19.27 60.27 25.39
C LEU A 187 18.83 61.62 24.80
N ILE A 188 17.54 61.79 24.48
CA ILE A 188 16.95 63.04 23.98
C ILE A 188 15.99 63.61 25.04
N LYS A 189 16.49 63.81 26.26
CA LYS A 189 15.85 64.69 27.25
C LYS A 189 16.93 65.36 28.08
N VAL A 190 17.46 66.45 27.55
CA VAL A 190 18.21 67.49 28.28
C VAL A 190 17.55 68.82 27.95
#